data_AF-A0A521UZY1-F1
#
_entry.id   AF-A0A521UZY1-F1
#
_cell.length_a   1.000
_cell.length_b   1.000
_cell.length_c   1.000
_cell.angle_alpha   90.00
_cell.angle_beta   90.00
_cell.angle_gamma   90.00
#
_symmetry.space_group_name_H-M   'P 1'
#
loop_
_entity.id
_entity.type
_entity.pdbx_description
1 polymer ?
#
loop_
_entity_poly.entity_id
_entity_poly.type
_entity_poly.pdbx_seq_one_letter_code
_entity_poly.pdbx_strand_id
1 'polypeptide(L)'
;MKGLMRRAATAAIFVVVMLSGLFLGRYSFIFLFAIITALCLWEFLCMVLSRYTRRDFTRMVLGVGFGLTPFVLASVLHMNPLRFGDQFVILTSILFFPFIFLAFIYELFSHSATPFQNVGFIVLGMVYIGAPFSLLGFI
;
A
#
# COMPACT_ATOMS: atom_id res chain seq x y z
N MET A 1 -11.27 6.42 -35.10
CA MET A 1 -12.09 5.40 -34.38
C MET A 1 -11.26 4.36 -33.61
N LYS A 2 -10.11 3.90 -34.12
CA LYS A 2 -9.25 2.89 -33.43
C LYS A 2 -8.88 3.22 -31.97
N GLY A 3 -8.61 4.50 -31.67
CA GLY A 3 -8.29 4.96 -30.31
C GLY A 3 -9.47 4.85 -29.33
N LEU A 4 -10.69 5.14 -29.78
CA LEU A 4 -11.89 5.04 -28.95
C LEU A 4 -12.20 3.58 -28.61
N MET A 5 -12.13 2.68 -29.60
CA MET A 5 -12.32 1.24 -29.38
C MET A 5 -11.28 0.66 -28.41
N ARG A 6 -10.01 1.06 -28.50
CA ARG A 6 -8.96 0.59 -27.57
C ARG A 6 -9.24 1.02 -26.14
N ARG A 7 -9.68 2.27 -25.91
CA ARG A 7 -10.03 2.81 -24.58
C ARG A 7 -11.26 2.10 -24.00
N ALA A 8 -12.28 1.88 -24.82
CA ALA A 8 -13.50 1.16 -24.41
C ALA A 8 -13.18 -0.30 -24.04
N ALA A 9 -12.34 -0.98 -24.83
CA ALA A 9 -11.94 -2.35 -24.56
C ALA A 9 -11.16 -2.48 -23.24
N THR A 10 -10.18 -1.59 -22.98
CA THR A 10 -9.43 -1.61 -21.71
C THR A 10 -10.32 -1.31 -20.51
N ALA A 11 -11.30 -0.40 -20.65
CA ALA A 11 -12.25 -0.11 -19.60
C ALA A 11 -13.16 -1.31 -19.30
N ALA A 12 -13.66 -1.99 -20.34
CA ALA A 12 -14.49 -3.20 -20.18
C ALA A 12 -13.71 -4.32 -19.47
N ILE A 13 -12.46 -4.57 -19.87
CA ILE A 13 -11.59 -5.56 -19.20
C ILE A 13 -11.39 -5.21 -17.73
N PHE A 14 -11.12 -3.94 -17.42
CA PHE A 14 -10.94 -3.49 -16.04
C PHE A 14 -12.19 -3.75 -15.19
N VAL A 15 -13.38 -3.43 -15.71
CA VAL A 15 -14.65 -3.69 -15.01
C VAL A 15 -14.85 -5.19 -14.76
N VAL A 16 -14.59 -6.05 -15.75
CA VAL A 16 -14.71 -7.51 -15.58
C VAL A 16 -13.75 -8.02 -14.49
N VAL A 17 -12.51 -7.54 -14.47
CA VAL A 17 -11.53 -7.90 -13.44
C VAL A 17 -12.00 -7.46 -12.05
N MET A 18 -12.49 -6.23 -11.91
CA MET A 18 -13.04 -5.72 -10.65
C MET A 18 -14.23 -6.54 -10.15
N LEU A 19 -15.18 -6.85 -11.05
CA LEU A 19 -16.35 -7.68 -10.71
C LEU A 19 -15.93 -9.09 -10.31
N SER A 20 -14.96 -9.67 -11.03
CA SER A 20 -14.46 -11.01 -10.69
C SER A 20 -13.84 -11.04 -9.29
N GLY A 21 -13.03 -10.03 -8.92
CA GLY A 21 -12.45 -9.96 -7.58
C GLY A 21 -13.51 -9.79 -6.48
N LEU A 22 -14.62 -9.11 -6.78
CA LEU A 22 -15.74 -8.95 -5.85
C LEU A 22 -16.54 -10.24 -5.65
N PHE A 23 -16.84 -10.97 -6.73
CA PHE A 23 -17.75 -12.13 -6.69
C PHE A 23 -17.06 -13.47 -6.41
N LEU A 24 -15.75 -13.63 -6.67
CA LEU A 24 -15.01 -14.88 -6.44
C LEU A 24 -14.69 -15.14 -4.95
N GLY A 25 -15.11 -14.25 -4.06
CA GLY A 25 -15.00 -14.40 -2.61
C GLY A 25 -13.83 -13.64 -1.99
N ARG A 26 -13.71 -13.80 -0.68
CA ARG A 26 -12.89 -12.96 0.23
C ARG A 26 -11.40 -12.90 -0.13
N TYR A 27 -10.83 -14.03 -0.50
CA TYR A 27 -9.42 -14.12 -0.87
C TYR A 27 -9.12 -13.42 -2.20
N SER A 28 -10.04 -13.50 -3.17
CA SER A 28 -9.89 -12.84 -4.47
C SER A 28 -9.96 -11.32 -4.33
N PHE A 29 -10.88 -10.83 -3.51
CA PHE A 29 -11.01 -9.41 -3.19
C PHE A 29 -9.73 -8.85 -2.53
N ILE A 30 -9.24 -9.51 -1.48
CA ILE A 30 -8.01 -9.09 -0.79
C ILE A 30 -6.82 -9.07 -1.76
N PHE A 31 -6.67 -10.10 -2.59
CA PHE A 31 -5.56 -10.18 -3.55
C PHE A 31 -5.61 -9.05 -4.60
N LEU A 32 -6.79 -8.80 -5.19
CA LEU A 32 -6.97 -7.76 -6.19
C LEU A 32 -6.67 -6.37 -5.60
N PHE A 33 -7.23 -6.06 -4.43
CA PHE A 33 -6.99 -4.77 -3.79
C PHE A 33 -5.57 -4.63 -3.23
N ALA A 34 -4.90 -5.73 -2.86
CA ALA A 34 -3.48 -5.70 -2.49
C ALA A 34 -2.62 -5.24 -3.67
N ILE A 35 -2.87 -5.78 -4.87
CA ILE A 35 -2.16 -5.41 -6.10
C ILE A 35 -2.41 -3.95 -6.43
N ILE A 36 -3.68 -3.51 -6.41
CA ILE A 36 -4.03 -2.11 -6.70
C ILE A 36 -3.33 -1.17 -5.71
N THR A 37 -3.39 -1.48 -4.41
CA THR A 37 -2.75 -0.68 -3.36
C THR A 37 -1.24 -0.61 -3.58
N ALA A 38 -0.58 -1.73 -3.90
CA ALA A 38 0.85 -1.78 -4.19
C ALA A 38 1.22 -0.91 -5.40
N LEU A 39 0.44 -1.00 -6.49
CA LEU A 39 0.67 -0.21 -7.71
C LEU A 39 0.46 1.29 -7.45
N CYS A 40 -0.59 1.67 -6.71
CA CYS A 40 -0.83 3.07 -6.33
C CYS A 40 0.28 3.62 -5.44
N LEU A 41 0.74 2.86 -4.44
CA LEU A 41 1.87 3.25 -3.59
C LEU A 41 3.15 3.39 -4.40
N TRP A 42 3.40 2.46 -5.34
CA TRP A 42 4.54 2.49 -6.24
C TRP A 42 4.54 3.76 -7.10
N GLU A 43 3.43 4.08 -7.76
CA GLU A 43 3.33 5.32 -8.56
C GLU A 43 3.48 6.57 -7.71
N PHE A 44 2.82 6.63 -6.56
CA PHE A 44 2.91 7.76 -5.63
C PHE A 44 4.35 7.99 -5.18
N LEU A 45 5.03 6.95 -4.70
CA LEU A 45 6.42 7.05 -4.27
C LEU A 45 7.35 7.36 -5.44
N CYS A 46 7.09 6.85 -6.64
CA CYS A 46 7.86 7.22 -7.83
C CYS A 46 7.82 8.72 -8.06
N MET A 47 6.63 9.31 -8.08
CA MET A 47 6.46 10.75 -8.33
C MET A 47 7.12 11.61 -7.25
N VAL A 48 7.04 11.16 -5.99
CA VAL A 48 7.42 11.95 -4.83
C VAL A 48 8.92 11.81 -4.50
N LEU A 49 9.51 10.63 -4.66
CA LEU A 49 10.93 10.35 -4.39
C LEU A 49 11.85 10.56 -5.62
N SER A 50 11.31 10.63 -6.84
CA SER A 50 12.10 10.84 -8.09
C SER A 50 12.82 12.19 -8.16
N ARG A 51 12.66 13.08 -7.18
CA ARG A 51 13.16 14.44 -7.26
C ARG A 51 14.62 14.64 -6.83
N TYR A 52 15.26 13.69 -6.13
CA TYR A 52 16.53 14.02 -5.44
C TYR A 52 17.70 13.04 -5.56
N THR A 53 17.53 11.73 -5.78
CA THR A 53 18.67 10.81 -5.88
C THR A 53 18.37 9.66 -6.83
N ARG A 54 19.41 9.23 -7.55
CA ARG A 54 19.51 8.03 -8.39
C ARG A 54 18.59 6.93 -7.86
N ARG A 55 17.58 6.52 -8.65
CA ARG A 55 16.63 5.40 -8.41
C ARG A 55 17.09 4.43 -7.31
N ASP A 56 16.83 4.77 -6.05
CA ASP A 56 17.03 3.84 -4.95
C ASP A 56 15.81 2.94 -4.93
N PHE A 57 15.82 1.96 -5.84
CA PHE A 57 14.82 0.91 -5.93
C PHE A 57 14.53 0.31 -4.56
N THR A 58 15.56 0.20 -3.71
CA THR A 58 15.46 -0.21 -2.31
C THR A 58 14.52 0.68 -1.48
N ARG A 59 14.62 2.01 -1.56
CA ARG A 59 13.72 2.94 -0.85
C ARG A 59 12.29 2.80 -1.33
N MET A 60 12.12 2.57 -2.63
CA MET A 60 10.81 2.41 -3.25
C MET A 60 10.12 1.12 -2.77
N VAL A 61 10.86 0.00 -2.77
CA VAL A 61 10.37 -1.28 -2.26
C VAL A 61 10.06 -1.20 -0.76
N LEU A 62 10.94 -0.56 0.02
CA LEU A 62 10.69 -0.32 1.45
C LEU A 62 9.44 0.53 1.66
N GLY A 63 9.31 1.65 0.95
CA GLY A 63 8.15 2.54 1.06
C GLY A 63 6.84 1.88 0.65
N VAL A 64 6.82 1.06 -0.41
CA VAL A 64 5.62 0.29 -0.79
C VAL A 64 5.31 -0.77 0.27
N GLY A 65 6.32 -1.51 0.73
CA GLY A 65 6.13 -2.48 1.82
C GLY A 65 5.54 -1.84 3.07
N PHE A 66 6.03 -0.66 3.45
CA PHE A 66 5.54 0.13 4.58
C PHE A 66 4.11 0.65 4.36
N GLY A 67 3.82 1.21 3.19
CA GLY A 67 2.48 1.68 2.84
C GLY A 67 1.42 0.57 2.78
N LEU A 68 1.83 -0.68 2.55
CA LEU A 68 0.95 -1.85 2.48
C LEU A 68 0.63 -2.44 3.86
N THR A 69 1.41 -2.10 4.90
CA THR A 69 1.18 -2.59 6.27
C THR A 69 -0.26 -2.44 6.80
N PRO A 70 -0.97 -1.29 6.66
CA PRO A 70 -2.35 -1.18 7.13
C PRO A 70 -3.29 -2.11 6.36
N PHE A 71 -3.07 -2.30 5.07
CA PHE A 71 -3.87 -3.20 4.23
C PHE A 71 -3.69 -4.66 4.65
N VAL A 72 -2.45 -5.09 4.92
CA VAL A 72 -2.17 -6.45 5.40
C VAL A 72 -2.80 -6.67 6.78
N LEU A 73 -2.66 -5.73 7.70
CA LEU A 73 -3.25 -5.81 9.04
C LEU A 73 -4.78 -5.92 8.98
N ALA A 74 -5.44 -5.10 8.15
CA ALA A 74 -6.88 -5.18 7.94
C ALA A 74 -7.31 -6.51 7.31
N SER A 75 -6.52 -7.04 6.36
CA SER A 75 -6.79 -8.34 5.74
C SER A 75 -6.70 -9.48 6.75
N VAL A 76 -5.72 -9.46 7.65
CA VAL A 76 -5.56 -10.45 8.73
C VAL A 76 -6.74 -10.37 9.71
N LEU A 77 -7.15 -9.18 10.11
CA LEU A 77 -8.34 -8.96 10.93
C LEU A 77 -9.60 -9.56 10.28
N HIS A 78 -9.77 -9.27 9.00
CA HIS A 78 -10.93 -9.73 8.25
C HIS A 78 -10.97 -11.27 8.17
N MET A 79 -9.82 -11.93 8.12
CA MET A 79 -9.75 -13.40 8.13
C MET A 79 -10.11 -14.03 9.48
N ASN A 80 -9.88 -13.36 10.61
CA ASN A 80 -10.14 -13.92 11.95
C ASN A 80 -10.70 -12.88 12.95
N PRO A 81 -12.01 -12.55 12.87
CA PRO A 81 -12.61 -11.48 13.68
C PRO A 81 -12.68 -11.80 15.19
N LEU A 82 -12.65 -13.08 15.57
CA LEU A 82 -13.13 -13.55 16.89
C LEU A 82 -12.03 -13.77 17.94
N ARG A 83 -10.74 -13.57 17.62
CA ARG A 83 -9.63 -13.95 18.54
C ARG A 83 -8.69 -12.83 18.98
N PHE A 84 -8.80 -11.63 18.41
CA PHE A 84 -7.72 -10.65 18.47
C PHE A 84 -8.08 -9.29 19.08
N GLY A 85 -9.06 -9.15 19.99
CA GLY A 85 -9.34 -7.83 20.62
C GLY A 85 -8.08 -7.17 21.21
N ASP A 86 -7.44 -7.85 22.16
CA ASP A 86 -6.20 -7.35 22.78
C ASP A 86 -4.96 -7.65 21.92
N GLN A 87 -4.95 -8.81 21.27
CA GLN A 87 -3.83 -9.25 20.45
C GLN A 87 -3.64 -8.41 19.17
N PHE A 88 -4.71 -7.82 18.62
CA PHE A 88 -4.63 -6.93 17.46
C PHE A 88 -3.94 -5.62 17.81
N VAL A 89 -4.27 -5.01 18.95
CA VAL A 89 -3.62 -3.76 19.39
C VAL A 89 -2.14 -4.01 19.62
N ILE A 90 -1.80 -5.15 20.25
CA ILE A 90 -0.41 -5.56 20.46
C ILE A 90 0.30 -5.82 19.12
N LEU A 91 -0.30 -6.59 18.21
CA LEU A 91 0.29 -6.91 16.90
C LEU A 91 0.50 -5.65 16.07
N THR A 92 -0.48 -4.76 16.05
CA THR A 92 -0.42 -3.48 15.34
C THR A 92 0.63 -2.57 15.93
N SER A 93 0.71 -2.47 17.26
CA SER A 93 1.73 -1.65 17.94
C SER A 93 3.14 -2.20 17.69
N ILE A 94 3.33 -3.53 17.77
CA ILE A 94 4.61 -4.20 17.51
C ILE A 94 5.02 -4.08 16.05
N LEU A 95 4.09 -4.10 15.10
CA LEU A 95 4.45 -3.93 13.70
C LEU A 95 4.71 -2.47 13.37
N PHE A 96 3.86 -1.55 13.87
CA PHE A 96 3.80 -0.17 13.39
C PHE A 96 4.89 0.73 13.98
N PHE A 97 5.10 0.68 15.29
CA PHE A 97 6.08 1.52 15.97
C PHE A 97 7.51 1.28 15.47
N PRO A 98 8.08 0.06 15.59
CA PRO A 98 9.46 -0.16 15.18
C PRO A 98 9.65 0.05 13.68
N PHE A 99 8.63 -0.19 12.85
CA PHE A 99 8.71 0.07 11.41
C PHE A 99 8.91 1.57 11.10
N ILE A 100 8.15 2.47 11.72
CA ILE A 100 8.33 3.91 11.52
C ILE A 100 9.73 4.34 11.95
N PHE A 101 10.17 3.89 13.13
CA PHE A 101 11.51 4.22 13.64
C PHE A 101 12.62 3.63 12.76
N LEU A 102 12.45 2.43 12.22
CA LEU A 102 13.42 1.81 11.31
C LEU A 102 13.51 2.58 9.98
N ALA A 103 12.39 3.06 9.44
CA ALA A 103 12.38 3.90 8.25
C ALA A 103 13.14 5.22 8.49
N PHE A 104 12.98 5.81 9.67
CA PHE A 104 13.77 6.97 10.11
C PHE A 104 15.26 6.68 10.21
N ILE A 105 15.63 5.57 10.86
CA ILE A 105 17.04 5.16 10.99
C ILE A 105 17.62 4.91 9.60
N TYR A 106 16.97 4.09 8.77
CA TYR A 106 17.46 3.80 7.42
C TYR A 106 17.71 5.06 6.59
N GLU A 107 16.76 6.00 6.60
CA GLU A 107 16.85 7.22 5.80
C GLU A 107 17.91 8.19 6.33
N LEU A 108 18.10 8.26 7.66
CA LEU A 108 19.13 9.07 8.29
C LEU A 108 20.55 8.55 7.98
N PHE A 109 20.72 7.22 7.94
CA PHE A 109 22.00 6.58 7.58
C PHE A 109 22.23 6.53 6.06
N SER A 110 21.21 6.77 5.24
CA SER A 110 21.30 6.77 3.78
C SER A 110 21.95 8.05 3.21
N HIS A 111 22.46 8.96 4.06
CA HIS A 111 23.04 10.25 3.66
C HIS A 111 22.15 11.03 2.67
N SER A 112 20.83 10.89 2.81
CA SER A 112 19.85 11.61 2.01
C SER A 112 19.95 13.11 2.27
N ALA A 113 19.76 13.95 1.25
CA ALA A 113 19.73 15.40 1.42
C ALA A 113 18.53 15.87 2.28
N THR A 114 17.43 15.11 2.27
CA THR A 114 16.16 15.47 2.94
C THR A 114 15.51 14.26 3.62
N PRO A 115 16.14 13.66 4.65
CA PRO A 115 15.71 12.38 5.20
C PRO A 115 14.32 12.45 5.86
N PHE A 116 14.05 13.49 6.64
CA PHE A 116 12.74 13.69 7.27
C PHE A 116 11.60 13.82 6.25
N GLN A 117 11.86 14.48 5.12
CA GLN A 117 10.87 14.68 4.07
C GLN A 117 10.52 13.35 3.40
N ASN A 118 11.52 12.52 3.10
CA ASN A 118 11.33 11.21 2.48
C ASN A 118 10.54 10.26 3.37
N VAL A 119 10.84 10.23 4.68
CA VAL A 119 10.04 9.45 5.64
C VAL A 119 8.61 10.01 5.74
N GLY A 120 8.45 11.34 5.75
CA GLY A 120 7.13 11.98 5.71
C GLY A 120 6.31 11.52 4.50
N PHE A 121 6.93 11.39 3.32
CA PHE A 121 6.27 10.88 2.13
C PHE A 121 5.88 9.41 2.22
N ILE A 122 6.73 8.56 2.82
CA ILE A 122 6.40 7.16 3.08
C ILE A 122 5.18 7.06 4.02
N VAL A 123 5.18 7.84 5.10
CA VAL A 123 4.05 7.90 6.06
C VAL A 123 2.79 8.43 5.39
N LEU A 124 2.89 9.46 4.53
CA LEU A 124 1.76 9.97 3.76
C LEU A 124 1.20 8.92 2.80
N GLY A 125 2.06 8.14 2.13
CA GLY A 125 1.61 7.02 1.28
C GLY A 125 0.80 6.01 2.09
N MET A 126 1.25 5.68 3.30
CA MET A 126 0.52 4.79 4.19
C MET A 126 -0.83 5.38 4.63
N VAL A 127 -0.87 6.63 5.08
CA VAL A 127 -2.09 7.27 5.60
C VAL A 127 -3.10 7.57 4.49
N TYR A 128 -2.63 8.02 3.33
CA TYR A 128 -3.49 8.47 2.23
C TYR A 128 -3.89 7.37 1.25
N ILE A 129 -3.12 6.28 1.17
CA ILE A 129 -3.38 5.17 0.24
C ILE A 129 -3.63 3.88 1.02
N GLY A 130 -2.68 3.47 1.86
CA GLY A 130 -2.76 2.22 2.60
C GLY A 130 -3.99 2.11 3.52
N ALA A 131 -4.22 3.13 4.36
CA ALA A 131 -5.34 3.15 5.29
C ALA A 131 -6.73 3.15 4.61
N PRO A 132 -7.05 4.04 3.65
CA PRO A 132 -8.36 4.01 3.01
C PRO A 132 -8.61 2.72 2.21
N PHE A 133 -7.61 2.18 1.50
CA PHE A 133 -7.80 0.89 0.82
C PHE A 133 -7.96 -0.28 1.79
N SER A 134 -7.36 -0.21 2.97
CA SER A 134 -7.58 -1.21 4.04
C SER A 134 -9.02 -1.23 4.54
N LEU A 135 -9.70 -0.08 4.53
CA LEU A 135 -11.09 0.06 4.98
C LEU A 135 -12.09 -0.55 3.99
N LEU A 136 -11.74 -0.64 2.70
CA LEU A 136 -12.60 -1.30 1.70
C LEU A 136 -12.87 -2.77 2.02
N GLY A 137 -11.97 -3.43 2.74
CA GLY A 137 -12.18 -4.80 3.20
C GLY A 137 -13.30 -4.95 4.23
N PHE A 138 -13.78 -3.87 4.85
CA PHE A 138 -14.85 -3.92 5.86
C PHE A 138 -16.25 -3.59 5.32
N ILE A 139 -16.36 -3.33 4.02
CA ILE A 139 -17.62 -3.06 3.30
C ILE A 139 -18.09 -4.35 2.65
#